data_AF-A0A223KMS1-F1
#
_entry.id   AF-A0A223KMS1-F1
#
_cell.length_a   1.000
_cell.length_b   1.000
_cell.length_c   1.000
_cell.angle_alpha   90.00
_cell.angle_beta   90.00
_cell.angle_gamma   90.00
#
_symmetry.space_group_name_H-M   'P 1'
#
loop_
_entity.id
_entity.type
_entity.pdbx_description
1 polymer ?
#
loop_
_entity_poly.entity_id
_entity_poly.type
_entity_poly.pdbx_seq_one_letter_code
_entity_poly.pdbx_strand_id
1 'polypeptide(L)'
;MANNKKNVTPEQAKYQQFEQQRETKRPVVKNCLKAFFFGGVFCLVGQAIQLSYIYFFNFSEQTAGNPTVATMIFIAMLLTGFGVYDRIGQVAGAGSAVPVTGFGNAVISACIEHRTEGFVLGVGSNMFKLAGSVLLFGVFSAFVVGLIKTILMQWGGL
;
A
#
# COMPACT_ATOMS: atom_id res chain seq x y z
N MET A 1 14.77 -10.15 9.82
CA MET A 1 15.82 -10.93 10.52
C MET A 1 15.48 -12.40 10.39
N ALA A 2 16.11 -13.11 9.46
CA ALA A 2 16.05 -14.57 9.39
C ALA A 2 17.49 -15.08 9.53
N ASN A 3 17.85 -15.43 10.76
CA ASN A 3 19.14 -15.99 11.12
C ASN A 3 19.13 -17.46 10.68
N ASN A 4 19.71 -17.74 9.52
CA ASN A 4 19.98 -19.09 9.07
C ASN A 4 21.49 -19.20 8.87
N LYS A 5 22.20 -19.70 9.89
CA LYS A 5 23.62 -20.03 9.80
C LYS A 5 23.79 -21.16 8.78
N LYS A 6 23.88 -20.80 7.50
CA LYS A 6 24.32 -21.71 6.44
C LYS A 6 25.79 -22.04 6.70
N ASN A 7 26.13 -23.33 6.68
CA ASN A 7 27.51 -23.80 6.57
C ASN A 7 28.06 -23.33 5.21
N VAL A 8 28.56 -22.09 5.18
CA VAL A 8 29.10 -21.46 3.98
C VAL A 8 30.50 -22.00 3.69
N THR A 9 30.72 -22.43 2.45
CA THR A 9 32.03 -22.83 1.96
C THR A 9 32.99 -21.63 2.03
N PRO A 10 34.30 -21.81 2.28
CA PRO A 10 35.26 -20.69 2.37
C PRO A 10 35.24 -19.73 1.16
N GLU A 11 34.89 -20.23 -0.03
CA GLU A 11 34.69 -19.41 -1.24
C GLU A 11 33.41 -18.55 -1.20
N GLN A 12 32.32 -19.03 -0.59
CA GLN A 12 31.10 -18.25 -0.38
C GLN A 12 31.31 -17.14 0.66
N ALA A 13 32.13 -17.40 1.68
CA ALA A 13 32.50 -16.39 2.67
C ALA A 13 33.34 -15.26 2.04
N LYS A 14 34.29 -15.60 1.16
CA LYS A 14 35.03 -14.59 0.37
C LYS A 14 34.07 -13.80 -0.52
N TYR A 15 33.17 -14.46 -1.25
CA TYR A 15 32.22 -13.78 -2.13
C TYR A 15 31.31 -12.82 -1.36
N GLN A 16 30.82 -13.20 -0.17
CA GLN A 16 30.03 -12.32 0.69
C GLN A 16 30.83 -11.12 1.19
N GLN A 17 32.12 -11.29 1.51
CA GLN A 17 32.99 -10.16 1.87
C GLN A 17 33.25 -9.24 0.68
N PHE A 18 33.43 -9.79 -0.52
CA PHE A 18 33.54 -9.03 -1.76
C PHE A 18 32.25 -8.27 -2.10
N GLU A 19 31.09 -8.89 -1.88
CA GLU A 19 29.78 -8.31 -2.10
C GLU A 19 29.52 -7.16 -1.10
N GLN A 20 29.77 -7.38 0.19
CA GLN A 20 29.61 -6.36 1.24
C GLN A 20 30.50 -5.13 1.04
N GLN A 21 31.69 -5.30 0.44
CA GLN A 21 32.59 -4.17 0.14
C GLN A 21 32.10 -3.31 -1.04
N ARG A 22 31.28 -3.87 -1.94
CA ARG A 22 30.72 -3.16 -3.11
C ARG A 22 29.26 -2.80 -2.94
N GLU A 23 28.57 -3.34 -1.94
CA GLU A 23 27.17 -3.04 -1.69
C GLU A 23 27.02 -1.58 -1.23
N THR A 24 26.27 -0.79 -2.00
CA THR A 24 25.99 0.59 -1.66
C THR A 24 25.07 0.60 -0.43
N LYS A 25 25.58 1.08 0.72
CA LYS A 25 24.76 1.19 1.93
C LYS A 25 23.51 2.02 1.64
N ARG A 26 22.35 1.38 1.73
CA ARG A 26 21.05 2.03 1.50
C ARG A 26 20.87 3.14 2.55
N PRO A 27 20.64 4.40 2.17
CA PRO A 27 20.50 5.49 3.13
C PRO A 27 19.12 5.44 3.79
N VAL A 28 18.96 4.52 4.76
CA VAL A 28 17.68 4.20 5.42
C VAL A 28 17.03 5.45 5.99
N VAL A 29 17.78 6.29 6.71
CA VAL A 29 17.25 7.52 7.35
C VAL A 29 16.70 8.50 6.30
N LYS A 30 17.44 8.70 5.19
CA LYS A 30 17.00 9.58 4.09
C LYS A 30 15.73 9.08 3.44
N ASN A 31 15.63 7.76 3.21
CA ASN A 31 14.45 7.14 2.63
C ASN A 31 13.24 7.20 3.58
N CYS A 32 13.46 7.02 4.88
CA CYS A 32 12.41 7.16 5.89
C CYS A 32 11.87 8.59 5.95
N LEU A 33 12.74 9.61 5.98
CA LEU A 33 12.31 11.02 5.97
C LEU A 33 11.52 11.37 4.71
N LYS A 34 11.98 10.88 3.56
CA LYS A 34 11.28 11.04 2.29
C LYS A 34 9.90 10.37 2.32
N ALA A 35 9.83 9.11 2.75
CA ALA A 35 8.58 8.37 2.86
C ALA A 35 7.59 9.04 3.83
N PHE A 36 8.07 9.56 4.97
CA PHE A 36 7.26 10.30 5.92
C PHE A 36 6.67 11.57 5.30
N PHE A 37 7.49 12.37 4.61
CA PHE A 37 7.02 13.61 4.00
C PHE A 37 5.99 13.36 2.89
N PHE A 38 6.28 12.45 1.97
CA PHE A 38 5.34 12.11 0.90
C PHE A 38 4.06 11.48 1.47
N GLY A 39 4.18 10.55 2.43
CA GLY A 39 3.01 9.99 3.11
C GLY A 39 2.15 11.06 3.79
N GLY A 40 2.77 12.04 4.45
CA GLY A 40 2.09 13.19 5.04
C GLY A 40 1.36 14.03 3.99
N VAL A 41 1.94 14.25 2.81
CA VAL A 41 1.27 14.95 1.70
C VAL A 41 0.05 14.18 1.20
N PHE A 42 0.13 12.84 1.06
CA PHE A 42 -1.03 12.01 0.70
C PHE A 42 -2.15 12.11 1.74
N CYS A 43 -1.80 12.10 3.03
CA CYS A 43 -2.78 12.28 4.10
C CYS A 43 -3.39 13.69 4.10
N LEU A 44 -2.60 14.73 3.83
CA LEU A 44 -3.08 16.11 3.71
C LEU A 44 -4.11 16.24 2.56
N VAL A 45 -3.83 15.63 1.41
CA VAL A 45 -4.75 15.59 0.27
C VAL A 45 -6.04 14.83 0.64
N GLY A 46 -5.92 13.69 1.31
CA GLY A 46 -7.07 12.94 1.81
C GLY A 46 -7.93 13.75 2.77
N GLN A 47 -7.30 14.47 3.72
CA GLN A 47 -7.99 15.35 4.65
C GLN A 47 -8.69 16.49 3.92
N ALA A 48 -8.07 17.10 2.92
CA ALA A 48 -8.68 18.17 2.13
C ALA A 48 -9.93 17.68 1.38
N ILE A 49 -9.88 16.47 0.81
CA ILE A 49 -11.03 15.83 0.17
C ILE A 49 -12.12 15.51 1.20
N GLN A 50 -11.76 15.02 2.38
CA GLN A 50 -12.74 14.73 3.44
C GLN A 50 -13.45 16.00 3.92
N LEU A 51 -12.70 17.08 4.13
CA LEU A 51 -13.26 18.37 4.51
C LEU A 51 -14.17 18.92 3.40
N SER A 52 -13.84 18.72 2.12
CA SER A 52 -14.72 19.16 1.04
C SER A 52 -16.06 18.41 1.06
N TYR A 53 -16.07 17.11 1.37
CA TYR A 53 -17.33 16.36 1.56
C TYR A 53 -18.15 16.86 2.75
N ILE A 54 -17.49 17.22 3.85
CA ILE A 54 -18.16 17.74 5.04
C ILE A 54 -18.77 19.12 4.78
N TYR A 55 -17.98 20.06 4.22
CA TYR A 55 -18.41 21.44 4.04
C TYR A 55 -19.33 21.68 2.84
N PHE A 56 -19.14 20.95 1.73
CA PHE A 56 -19.90 21.20 0.49
C PHE A 56 -21.00 20.17 0.23
N PHE A 57 -20.90 18.96 0.78
CA PHE A 57 -21.82 17.86 0.48
C PHE A 57 -22.64 17.40 1.70
N ASN A 58 -22.62 18.13 2.82
CA ASN A 58 -23.36 17.84 4.06
C ASN A 58 -23.11 16.42 4.62
N PHE A 59 -21.92 15.86 4.40
CA PHE A 59 -21.53 14.61 5.05
C PHE A 59 -21.14 14.86 6.51
N SER A 60 -21.40 13.89 7.39
CA SER A 60 -20.85 13.90 8.74
C SER A 60 -19.41 13.39 8.72
N GLU A 61 -18.65 13.66 9.78
CA GLU A 61 -17.28 13.12 9.89
C GLU A 61 -17.23 11.59 9.79
N GLN A 62 -18.27 10.91 10.26
CA GLN A 62 -18.38 9.45 10.21
C GLN A 62 -18.70 8.93 8.80
N THR A 63 -19.50 9.66 8.02
CA THR A 63 -19.92 9.21 6.68
C THR A 63 -18.98 9.69 5.57
N ALA A 64 -18.19 10.74 5.81
CA ALA A 64 -17.25 11.30 4.83
C ALA A 64 -16.02 10.41 4.54
N GLY A 65 -15.70 9.46 5.41
CA GLY A 65 -14.53 8.58 5.24
C GLY A 65 -14.62 7.69 3.99
N ASN A 66 -15.76 7.02 3.80
CA ASN A 66 -15.99 6.14 2.65
C ASN A 66 -15.83 6.85 1.28
N PRO A 67 -16.51 7.99 1.01
CA PRO A 67 -16.34 8.69 -0.26
C PRO A 67 -14.94 9.28 -0.42
N THR A 68 -14.28 9.69 0.67
CA THR A 68 -12.88 10.17 0.61
C THR A 68 -11.93 9.09 0.11
N VAL A 69 -12.02 7.88 0.69
CA VAL A 69 -11.18 6.74 0.27
C VAL A 69 -11.49 6.36 -1.17
N ALA A 70 -12.77 6.30 -1.55
CA ALA A 70 -13.18 5.98 -2.93
C ALA A 70 -12.59 6.98 -3.94
N THR A 71 -12.69 8.27 -3.67
CA THR A 71 -12.16 9.34 -4.54
C THR A 71 -10.65 9.33 -4.62
N MET A 72 -9.95 9.09 -3.50
CA MET A 72 -8.49 8.94 -3.47
C MET A 72 -8.03 7.76 -4.34
N ILE A 73 -8.68 6.59 -4.22
CA ILE A 73 -8.36 5.41 -5.05
C ILE A 73 -8.67 5.73 -6.52
N PHE A 74 -9.79 6.36 -6.82
CA PHE A 74 -10.16 6.74 -8.20
C PHE A 74 -9.12 7.66 -8.85
N ILE A 75 -8.72 8.72 -8.16
CA ILE A 75 -7.68 9.64 -8.64
C ILE A 75 -6.36 8.89 -8.84
N ALA A 76 -5.98 8.03 -7.91
CA ALA A 76 -4.76 7.23 -8.03
C ALA A 76 -4.81 6.34 -9.29
N MET A 77 -5.90 5.61 -9.50
CA MET A 77 -6.08 4.75 -10.67
C MET A 77 -5.98 5.52 -11.99
N LEU A 78 -6.57 6.71 -12.06
CA LEU A 78 -6.45 7.60 -13.23
C LEU A 78 -5.00 8.05 -13.45
N LEU A 79 -4.33 8.52 -12.40
CA LEU A 79 -2.93 8.95 -12.47
C LEU A 79 -1.98 7.82 -12.85
N THR A 80 -2.26 6.58 -12.42
CA THR A 80 -1.53 5.38 -12.84
C THR A 80 -1.77 5.09 -14.31
N GLY A 81 -3.02 5.15 -14.78
CA GLY A 81 -3.36 5.00 -16.19
C GLY A 81 -2.66 6.00 -17.11
N PHE A 82 -2.45 7.24 -16.64
CA PHE A 82 -1.66 8.27 -17.34
C PHE A 82 -0.14 8.16 -17.13
N GLY A 83 0.35 7.21 -16.33
CA GLY A 83 1.77 7.03 -16.03
C GLY A 83 2.39 8.12 -15.14
N VAL A 84 1.57 8.97 -14.52
CA VAL A 84 2.02 10.03 -13.61
C VAL A 84 2.27 9.49 -12.21
N TYR A 85 1.41 8.58 -11.74
CA TYR A 85 1.53 8.02 -10.39
C TYR A 85 2.83 7.23 -10.21
N ASP A 86 3.25 6.45 -11.20
CA ASP A 86 4.49 5.68 -11.13
C ASP A 86 5.74 6.58 -11.01
N ARG A 87 5.75 7.75 -11.66
CA ARG A 87 6.83 8.74 -11.52
C ARG A 87 6.86 9.34 -10.12
N ILE A 88 5.68 9.64 -9.56
CA ILE A 88 5.56 10.07 -8.16
C ILE A 88 6.08 8.97 -7.24
N GLY A 89 5.76 7.70 -7.52
CA GLY A 89 6.17 6.55 -6.73
C GLY A 89 7.67 6.30 -6.70
N GLN A 90 8.37 6.51 -7.81
CA GLN A 90 9.84 6.42 -7.86
C GLN A 90 10.52 7.44 -6.93
N VAL A 91 9.90 8.62 -6.77
CA VAL A 91 10.40 9.65 -5.87
C VAL A 91 9.92 9.39 -4.44
N ALA A 92 8.62 9.22 -4.22
CA ALA A 92 8.02 9.06 -2.90
C ALA A 92 8.40 7.76 -2.19
N GLY A 93 8.74 6.72 -2.95
CA GLY A 93 9.08 5.39 -2.43
C GLY A 93 7.94 4.83 -1.58
N ALA A 94 8.27 4.38 -0.36
CA ALA A 94 7.28 3.83 0.56
C ALA A 94 6.15 4.84 0.89
N GLY A 95 6.39 6.15 0.80
CA GLY A 95 5.39 7.17 1.10
C GLY A 95 4.16 7.17 0.17
N SER A 96 4.31 6.69 -1.07
CA SER A 96 3.18 6.55 -2.02
C SER A 96 2.66 5.11 -2.13
N ALA A 97 3.41 4.13 -1.60
CA ALA A 97 3.05 2.72 -1.65
C ALA A 97 2.20 2.27 -0.45
N VAL A 98 2.41 2.89 0.73
CA VAL A 98 1.69 2.56 1.97
C VAL A 98 0.23 3.05 1.99
N PRO A 99 -0.12 4.26 1.49
CA PRO A 99 -1.51 4.71 1.46
C PRO A 99 -2.40 3.89 0.52
N VAL A 100 -3.73 3.98 0.68
CA VAL A 100 -4.73 3.29 -0.17
C VAL A 100 -4.58 3.59 -1.67
N THR A 101 -3.99 4.73 -2.01
CA THR A 101 -3.65 5.11 -3.39
C THR A 101 -2.56 4.21 -4.00
N GLY A 102 -1.61 3.73 -3.18
CA GLY A 102 -0.57 2.80 -3.58
C GLY A 102 -1.12 1.41 -3.94
N PHE A 103 -2.16 0.97 -3.23
CA PHE A 103 -2.92 -0.22 -3.59
C PHE A 103 -3.60 -0.04 -4.96
N GLY A 104 -4.27 1.09 -5.19
CA GLY A 104 -4.86 1.42 -6.50
C GLY A 104 -3.83 1.40 -7.63
N ASN A 105 -2.64 1.97 -7.41
CA ASN A 105 -1.54 1.91 -8.36
C ASN A 105 -1.13 0.47 -8.66
N ALA A 106 -0.86 -0.34 -7.64
CA ALA A 106 -0.44 -1.74 -7.82
C ALA A 106 -1.45 -2.56 -8.63
N VAL A 107 -2.75 -2.38 -8.39
CA VAL A 107 -3.82 -3.07 -9.14
C VAL A 107 -3.83 -2.63 -10.60
N ILE A 108 -3.83 -1.33 -10.88
CA ILE A 108 -3.89 -0.81 -12.25
C ILE A 108 -2.61 -1.09 -13.02
N SER A 109 -1.43 -0.95 -12.42
CA SER A 109 -0.16 -1.28 -13.06
C SER A 109 -0.14 -2.77 -13.47
N ALA A 110 -0.65 -3.68 -12.63
CA ALA A 110 -0.76 -5.10 -13.00
C ALA A 110 -1.73 -5.35 -14.16
N CYS A 111 -2.84 -4.59 -14.20
CA CYS A 111 -3.79 -4.63 -15.31
C CYS A 111 -3.19 -4.12 -16.62
N ILE A 112 -2.37 -3.08 -16.57
CA ILE A 112 -1.69 -2.51 -17.74
C ILE A 112 -0.64 -3.51 -18.27
N GLU A 113 0.16 -4.10 -17.38
CA GLU A 113 1.20 -5.07 -17.73
C GLU A 113 0.61 -6.32 -18.42
N HIS A 114 -0.45 -6.89 -17.84
CA HIS A 114 -1.06 -8.14 -18.34
C HIS A 114 -2.19 -7.87 -19.34
N ARG A 115 -2.27 -6.66 -19.90
CA ARG A 115 -3.28 -6.31 -20.91
C ARG A 115 -3.15 -7.16 -22.19
N THR A 116 -1.92 -7.56 -22.53
CA THR A 116 -1.61 -8.39 -23.70
C THR A 116 -2.18 -9.81 -23.60
N GLU A 117 -2.46 -10.29 -22.38
CA GLU A 117 -3.08 -11.59 -22.11
C GLU A 117 -4.63 -11.55 -22.23
N GLY A 118 -5.19 -10.42 -22.65
CA GLY A 118 -6.62 -10.21 -22.84
C GLY A 118 -7.37 -9.76 -21.59
N PHE A 119 -8.62 -9.35 -21.76
CA PHE A 119 -9.41 -8.72 -20.69
C PHE A 119 -9.83 -9.68 -19.58
N VAL A 120 -10.12 -10.94 -19.92
CA VAL A 120 -10.61 -11.93 -18.93
C VAL A 120 -9.44 -12.63 -18.24
N LEU A 121 -8.56 -13.26 -19.03
CA LEU A 121 -7.46 -14.07 -18.52
C LEU A 121 -6.28 -13.23 -18.01
N GLY A 122 -6.03 -12.06 -18.61
CA GLY A 122 -4.97 -11.13 -18.18
C GLY A 122 -5.44 -10.11 -17.15
N VAL A 123 -6.24 -9.14 -17.60
CA VAL A 123 -6.66 -7.99 -16.78
C VAL A 123 -7.52 -8.43 -15.60
N GLY A 124 -8.60 -9.17 -15.84
CA GLY A 124 -9.55 -9.59 -14.81
C GLY A 124 -8.91 -10.48 -13.74
N SER A 125 -8.13 -11.48 -14.15
CA SER A 125 -7.49 -12.42 -13.22
C SER A 125 -6.49 -11.72 -12.30
N ASN A 126 -5.65 -10.83 -12.82
CA ASN A 126 -4.63 -10.13 -12.05
C ASN A 126 -5.24 -9.07 -11.13
N MET A 127 -6.27 -8.36 -11.59
CA MET A 127 -7.06 -7.45 -10.76
C MET A 127 -7.64 -8.18 -9.56
N PHE A 128 -8.26 -9.34 -9.78
CA PHE A 128 -8.88 -10.14 -8.71
C PHE A 128 -7.85 -10.80 -7.79
N LYS A 129 -6.69 -11.20 -8.30
CA LYS A 129 -5.62 -11.79 -7.49
C LYS A 129 -5.07 -10.77 -6.48
N LEU A 130 -4.81 -9.54 -6.92
CA LEU A 130 -4.33 -8.46 -6.06
C LEU A 130 -5.43 -7.97 -5.11
N ALA A 131 -6.60 -7.62 -5.64
CA ALA A 131 -7.69 -7.08 -4.83
C ALA A 131 -8.30 -8.13 -3.89
N GLY A 132 -8.46 -9.36 -4.37
CA GLY A 132 -9.05 -10.47 -3.61
C GLY A 132 -8.22 -10.84 -2.39
N SER A 133 -6.88 -10.85 -2.51
CA SER A 133 -6.02 -11.12 -1.34
C SER A 133 -6.16 -10.04 -0.25
N VAL A 134 -6.18 -8.77 -0.63
CA VAL A 134 -6.35 -7.65 0.31
C VAL A 134 -7.73 -7.67 0.96
N LEU A 135 -8.79 -7.93 0.19
CA LEU A 135 -10.14 -8.05 0.73
C LEU A 135 -10.27 -9.23 1.69
N LEU A 136 -9.70 -10.40 1.35
CA LEU A 136 -9.73 -11.58 2.19
C LEU A 136 -9.11 -11.30 3.57
N PHE A 137 -7.87 -10.81 3.59
CA PHE A 137 -7.18 -10.53 4.85
C PHE A 137 -7.80 -9.34 5.59
N GLY A 138 -8.24 -8.29 4.89
CA GLY A 138 -8.87 -7.13 5.50
C GLY A 138 -10.18 -7.48 6.21
N VAL A 139 -11.08 -8.20 5.53
CA VAL A 139 -12.36 -8.62 6.10
C VAL A 139 -12.16 -9.64 7.22
N PHE A 140 -11.25 -10.61 7.02
CA PHE A 140 -10.96 -11.62 8.05
C PHE A 140 -10.37 -10.99 9.31
N SER A 141 -9.39 -10.08 9.19
CA SER A 141 -8.85 -9.37 10.34
C SER A 141 -9.91 -8.50 11.04
N ALA A 142 -10.76 -7.80 10.28
CA ALA A 142 -11.87 -7.03 10.85
C ALA A 142 -12.86 -7.92 11.62
N PHE A 143 -13.16 -9.11 11.09
CA PHE A 143 -13.98 -10.11 11.77
C PHE A 143 -13.36 -10.57 13.09
N VAL A 144 -12.08 -10.94 13.09
CA VAL A 144 -11.37 -11.39 14.30
C VAL A 144 -11.36 -10.29 15.37
N VAL A 145 -11.01 -9.05 15.00
CA VAL A 145 -11.01 -7.92 15.93
C VAL A 145 -12.43 -7.62 16.44
N GLY A 146 -13.43 -7.68 15.57
CA GLY A 146 -14.84 -7.52 15.93
C GLY A 146 -15.34 -8.60 16.89
N LEU A 147 -14.91 -9.85 16.70
CA LEU A 147 -15.22 -10.98 17.57
C LEU A 147 -14.59 -10.79 18.97
N ILE A 148 -13.30 -10.45 19.02
CA ILE A 148 -12.59 -10.16 20.28
C ILE A 148 -13.29 -9.02 21.02
N LYS A 149 -13.60 -7.91 20.34
CA LYS A 149 -14.30 -6.77 20.93
C LYS A 149 -15.65 -7.18 21.51
N THR A 150 -16.43 -7.97 20.77
CA THR A 150 -17.76 -8.44 21.21
C THR A 150 -17.69 -9.30 22.46
N ILE A 151 -16.74 -10.25 22.50
CA ILE A 151 -16.53 -11.13 23.66
C ILE A 151 -16.11 -10.32 24.89
N LEU A 152 -15.18 -9.36 24.72
CA LEU A 152 -14.73 -8.49 25.81
C LEU A 152 -15.85 -7.61 26.37
N MET A 153 -16.72 -7.06 25.51
CA MET A 153 -17.89 -6.30 25.94
C MET A 153 -18.89 -7.18 26.70
N GLN A 154 -19.10 -8.43 26.29
CA GLN A 154 -20.01 -9.36 26.97
C GLN A 154 -19.48 -9.87 28.32
N TRP A 155 -18.16 -9.92 28.53
CA TRP A 155 -17.52 -10.39 29.78
C TRP A 155 -17.28 -9.30 30.83
N GLY A 156 -17.82 -8.10 30.66
CA GLY A 156 -17.83 -7.05 31.69
C GLY A 156 -16.60 -6.15 31.71
N GLY A 157 -15.88 -6.04 30.58
CA GLY A 157 -14.69 -5.20 30.42
C GLY A 157 -14.89 -3.93 29.59
N LEU A 158 -16.10 -3.36 29.56
CA LEU A 158 -16.47 -1.95 29.27
C LEU A 158 -17.99 -1.80 29.26
#